data_AF-A0A7X4XQE3-F1
#
_entry.id   AF-A0A7X4XQE3-F1
#
_cell.length_a   1.000
_cell.length_b   1.000
_cell.length_c   1.000
_cell.angle_alpha   90.00
_cell.angle_beta   90.00
_cell.angle_gamma   90.00
#
_symmetry.space_group_name_H-M   'P 1'
#
loop_
_entity.id
_entity.type
_entity.pdbx_description
1 polymer ?
#
loop_
_entity_poly.entity_id
_entity_poly.type
_entity_poly.pdbx_seq_one_letter_code
_entity_poly.pdbx_strand_id
1 'polypeptide(L)'
;PYSNNIPQELSDYFSKLEESKPTKPLLKQWEEYITPTSKTDADWQYLPKPKIGYLVPIMTGYKAISPVYDNCDVANTRDSETPVCFVEAVHSVGEWLGVNRLKNSEDIASCLWNYKYDDGWYLCQQTSETDREDSELEQQVLTLFDPIDELV
;
A
#
# COMPACT_ATOMS: atom_id res chain seq x y z
N PRO A 1 17.72 22.38 11.12
CA PRO A 1 18.85 21.45 10.83
C PRO A 1 19.81 21.22 12.01
N TYR A 2 19.81 22.11 13.02
CA TYR A 2 20.73 22.03 14.15
C TYR A 2 20.08 21.52 15.45
N SER A 3 18.81 21.11 15.45
CA SER A 3 18.08 20.71 16.68
C SER A 3 18.82 19.69 17.54
N ASN A 4 19.64 18.84 16.92
CA ASN A 4 20.40 17.79 17.60
C ASN A 4 21.78 18.27 18.12
N ASN A 5 22.20 19.50 17.81
CA ASN A 5 23.51 20.08 18.14
C ASN A 5 23.40 21.54 18.63
N ILE A 6 22.29 21.92 19.27
CA ILE A 6 22.17 23.26 19.87
C ILE A 6 22.81 23.23 21.26
N PRO A 7 23.81 24.09 21.56
CA PRO A 7 24.34 24.25 22.92
C PRO A 7 23.22 24.63 23.90
N GLN A 8 23.19 23.98 25.06
CA GLN A 8 22.15 24.17 26.07
C GLN A 8 22.10 25.63 26.56
N GLU A 9 23.25 26.30 26.60
CA GLU A 9 23.39 27.69 27.03
C GLU A 9 22.61 28.66 26.14
N LEU A 10 22.52 28.37 24.84
CA LEU A 10 21.75 29.19 23.90
C LEU A 10 20.25 28.96 24.10
N SER A 11 19.82 27.70 24.21
CA SER A 11 18.42 27.36 24.51
C SER A 11 17.94 28.02 25.82
N ASP A 12 18.78 28.01 26.85
CA ASP A 12 18.50 28.61 28.16
C ASP A 12 18.50 30.14 28.11
N TYR A 13 19.31 30.76 27.25
CA TYR A 13 19.31 32.21 27.04
C TYR A 13 18.05 32.67 26.31
N PHE A 14 17.71 32.01 25.20
CA PHE A 14 16.55 32.38 24.37
C PHE A 14 15.20 32.10 25.05
N SER A 15 15.11 31.09 25.91
CA SER A 15 13.89 30.80 26.69
C SER A 15 13.57 31.85 27.76
N LYS A 16 14.56 32.66 28.18
CA LYS A 16 14.39 33.72 29.19
C LYS A 16 14.04 35.09 28.58
N LEU A 17 14.11 35.22 27.25
CA LEU A 17 13.86 36.47 26.56
C LEU A 17 12.36 36.69 26.32
N GLU A 18 11.84 37.84 26.74
CA GLU A 18 10.48 38.27 26.40
C GLU A 18 10.42 38.95 25.03
N GLU A 19 9.29 38.78 24.35
CA GLU A 19 9.07 39.35 23.01
C GLU A 19 8.83 40.86 23.11
N SER A 20 9.91 41.63 23.00
CA SER A 20 9.88 43.09 23.01
C SER A 20 10.34 43.68 21.67
N LYS A 21 10.06 44.96 21.42
CA LYS A 21 10.42 45.66 20.18
C LYS A 21 11.91 45.49 19.77
N PRO A 22 12.90 45.56 20.69
CA PRO A 22 14.31 45.27 20.36
C PRO A 22 14.63 43.78 20.24
N THR A 23 13.95 42.89 20.97
CA THR A 23 14.25 41.45 21.03
C THR A 23 13.61 40.65 19.90
N LYS A 24 12.51 41.14 19.33
CA LYS A 24 11.74 40.51 18.25
C LYS A 24 12.56 40.06 17.01
N PRO A 25 13.44 40.89 16.41
CA PRO A 25 14.24 40.44 15.26
C PRO A 25 15.18 39.29 15.62
N LEU A 26 15.72 39.30 16.84
CA LEU A 26 16.64 38.28 17.33
C LEU A 26 15.89 36.95 17.60
N LEU A 27 14.71 36.99 18.20
CA LEU A 27 13.86 35.81 18.40
C LEU A 27 13.42 35.18 17.07
N LYS A 28 13.07 36.01 16.08
CA LYS A 28 12.74 35.53 14.73
C LYS A 28 13.93 34.84 14.06
N GLN A 29 15.13 35.41 14.18
CA GLN A 29 16.34 34.79 13.66
C GLN A 29 16.64 33.45 14.34
N TRP A 30 16.40 33.36 15.66
CA TRP A 30 16.54 32.14 16.43
C TRP A 30 15.55 31.05 15.98
N GLU A 31 14.28 31.40 15.75
CA GLU A 31 13.27 30.49 15.20
C GLU A 31 13.67 29.95 13.81
N GLU A 32 14.17 30.82 12.93
CA GLU A 32 14.69 30.45 11.60
C GLU A 32 15.92 29.53 11.67
N TYR A 33 16.68 29.57 12.77
CA TYR A 33 17.82 28.68 12.99
C TYR A 33 17.41 27.29 13.47
N ILE A 34 16.40 27.22 14.36
CA ILE A 34 15.86 25.95 14.86
C ILE A 34 15.08 25.21 13.76
N THR A 35 14.21 25.94 13.06
CA THR A 35 13.30 25.39 12.05
C THR A 35 13.77 25.70 10.63
N PRO A 36 13.97 24.68 9.76
CA PRO A 36 14.35 24.93 8.38
C PRO A 36 13.31 25.82 7.68
N THR A 37 13.78 26.88 7.05
CA THR A 37 12.99 27.82 6.23
C THR A 37 13.40 27.67 4.76
N SER A 38 12.69 28.30 3.83
CA SER A 38 13.03 28.35 2.40
C SER A 38 14.40 28.96 2.07
N LYS A 39 15.06 29.61 3.03
CA LYS A 39 16.41 30.20 2.91
C LYS A 39 17.50 29.31 3.52
N THR A 40 17.13 28.24 4.21
CA THR A 40 18.08 27.34 4.85
C THR A 40 18.70 26.43 3.79
N ASP A 41 20.02 26.37 3.76
CA ASP A 41 20.73 25.48 2.84
C ASP A 41 20.28 24.03 3.06
N ALA A 42 19.97 23.34 1.97
CA ALA A 42 19.51 21.96 2.00
C ALA A 42 20.70 21.01 2.20
N ASP A 43 20.67 20.24 3.28
CA ASP A 43 21.56 19.09 3.47
C ASP A 43 20.93 17.85 2.84
N TRP A 44 21.38 17.51 1.63
CA TRP A 44 20.86 16.37 0.89
C TRP A 44 21.53 15.09 1.36
N GLN A 45 20.75 14.23 2.01
CA GLN A 45 21.22 12.92 2.46
C GLN A 45 20.51 11.82 1.68
N TYR A 46 21.26 10.77 1.35
CA TYR A 46 20.66 9.57 0.78
C TYR A 46 19.83 8.85 1.85
N LEU A 47 18.52 8.79 1.65
CA LEU A 47 17.63 7.99 2.50
C LEU A 47 17.55 6.56 1.92
N PRO A 48 18.04 5.54 2.64
CA PRO A 48 17.93 4.16 2.17
C PRO A 48 16.46 3.72 2.15
N LYS A 49 16.13 2.79 1.24
CA LYS A 49 14.79 2.20 1.18
C LYS A 49 14.48 1.44 2.48
N PRO A 50 13.24 1.50 3.01
CA PRO A 50 12.86 0.83 4.25
C PRO A 50 12.91 -0.71 4.14
N LYS A 51 12.75 -1.26 2.93
CA LYS A 51 12.90 -2.68 2.63
C LYS A 51 13.84 -2.85 1.43
N ILE A 52 14.63 -3.92 1.46
CA ILE A 52 15.42 -4.37 0.32
C ILE A 52 14.49 -4.92 -0.77
N GLY A 53 14.94 -4.89 -2.03
CA GLY A 53 14.17 -5.39 -3.17
C GLY A 53 13.90 -4.32 -4.23
N TYR A 54 13.40 -4.76 -5.37
CA TYR A 54 13.06 -3.89 -6.49
C TYR A 54 11.54 -3.74 -6.57
N LEU A 55 11.03 -2.84 -5.73
CA LEU A 55 9.61 -2.51 -5.66
C LEU A 55 9.20 -1.63 -6.83
N VAL A 56 8.09 -1.98 -7.46
CA VAL A 56 7.49 -1.27 -8.59
C VAL A 56 5.99 -1.06 -8.36
N PRO A 57 5.44 0.10 -8.77
CA PRO A 57 3.99 0.26 -8.82
C PRO A 57 3.43 -0.61 -9.94
N ILE A 58 2.35 -1.32 -9.65
CA ILE A 58 1.65 -2.17 -10.62
C ILE A 58 0.14 -1.92 -10.51
N MET A 59 -0.57 -2.12 -11.61
CA MET A 59 -2.02 -2.10 -11.63
C MET A 59 -2.50 -3.52 -11.33
N THR A 60 -3.22 -3.72 -10.23
CA THR A 60 -3.65 -5.05 -9.78
C THR A 60 -5.11 -5.33 -10.05
N GLY A 61 -5.83 -4.40 -10.66
CA GLY A 61 -7.21 -4.62 -11.05
C GLY A 61 -8.02 -3.34 -11.08
N TYR A 62 -9.31 -3.49 -10.78
CA TYR A 62 -10.29 -2.43 -10.89
C TYR A 62 -11.26 -2.43 -9.72
N LYS A 63 -11.80 -1.25 -9.39
CA LYS A 63 -12.85 -1.08 -8.40
C LYS A 63 -14.09 -0.45 -9.04
N ALA A 64 -15.25 -1.05 -8.80
CA ALA A 64 -16.54 -0.51 -9.23
C ALA A 64 -16.80 0.87 -8.64
N ILE A 65 -17.19 1.80 -9.50
CA ILE A 65 -17.66 3.15 -9.13
C ILE A 65 -19.14 3.35 -9.50
N SER A 66 -19.77 2.33 -10.09
CA SER A 66 -21.19 2.26 -10.39
C SER A 66 -21.77 0.90 -10.00
N PRO A 67 -23.10 0.76 -9.95
CA PRO A 67 -23.74 -0.55 -10.03
C PRO A 67 -23.38 -1.29 -11.32
N VAL A 68 -23.64 -2.59 -11.34
CA VAL A 68 -23.63 -3.40 -12.57
C VAL A 68 -24.95 -3.12 -13.30
N TYR A 69 -24.84 -2.80 -14.59
CA TYR A 69 -25.95 -2.56 -15.49
C TYR A 69 -26.13 -3.75 -16.44
N ASP A 70 -27.39 -4.00 -16.83
CA ASP A 70 -27.65 -4.88 -17.96
C ASP A 70 -27.07 -4.25 -19.24
N ASN A 71 -26.62 -5.09 -20.17
CA ASN A 71 -25.97 -4.62 -21.39
C ASN A 71 -26.85 -3.62 -22.17
N CYS A 72 -28.15 -3.90 -22.24
CA CYS A 72 -29.15 -3.07 -22.93
C CYS A 72 -29.29 -1.65 -22.37
N ASP A 73 -28.90 -1.42 -21.11
CA ASP A 73 -29.02 -0.12 -20.45
C ASP A 73 -27.88 0.83 -20.79
N VAL A 74 -26.77 0.30 -21.34
CA VAL A 74 -25.57 1.07 -21.67
C VAL A 74 -25.34 1.02 -23.18
N ALA A 75 -25.31 2.19 -23.81
CA ALA A 75 -25.04 2.27 -25.24
C ALA A 75 -23.56 1.97 -25.56
N ASN A 76 -23.31 1.35 -26.72
CA ASN A 76 -21.96 1.07 -27.27
C ASN A 76 -21.09 0.18 -26.37
N THR A 77 -21.70 -0.78 -25.69
CA THR A 77 -21.00 -1.90 -25.05
C THR A 77 -20.24 -2.74 -26.08
N ARG A 78 -19.24 -3.49 -25.61
CA ARG A 78 -18.34 -4.28 -26.48
C ARG A 78 -19.06 -5.47 -27.15
N ASP A 79 -20.03 -6.05 -26.44
CA ASP A 79 -20.90 -7.11 -26.90
C ASP A 79 -22.35 -6.83 -26.49
N SER A 80 -23.29 -7.70 -26.84
CA SER A 80 -24.72 -7.55 -26.53
C SER A 80 -25.21 -8.36 -25.32
N GLU A 81 -24.33 -9.12 -24.68
CA GLU A 81 -24.73 -10.15 -23.70
C GLU A 81 -24.13 -9.93 -22.32
N THR A 82 -22.94 -9.33 -22.23
CA THR A 82 -22.22 -9.23 -20.96
C THR A 82 -22.67 -7.99 -20.19
N PRO A 83 -23.06 -8.13 -18.90
CA PRO A 83 -23.33 -7.00 -18.02
C PRO A 83 -22.11 -6.08 -17.88
N VAL A 84 -22.34 -4.79 -17.67
CA VAL A 84 -21.27 -3.78 -17.64
C VAL A 84 -21.26 -2.96 -16.36
N CYS A 85 -20.07 -2.54 -15.95
CA CYS A 85 -19.87 -1.71 -14.77
C CYS A 85 -18.76 -0.70 -15.06
N PHE A 86 -18.93 0.55 -14.59
CA PHE A 86 -17.87 1.55 -14.64
C PHE A 86 -16.92 1.33 -13.48
N VAL A 87 -15.63 1.38 -13.78
CA VAL A 87 -14.57 1.06 -12.82
C VAL A 87 -13.44 2.07 -12.87
N GLU A 88 -12.69 2.17 -11.77
CA GLU A 88 -11.42 2.87 -11.69
C GLU A 88 -10.24 1.90 -11.50
N ALA A 89 -9.03 2.32 -11.86
CA ALA A 89 -7.84 1.50 -11.78
C ALA A 89 -7.30 1.39 -10.34
N VAL A 90 -7.11 0.16 -9.87
CA VAL A 90 -6.50 -0.12 -8.57
C VAL A 90 -5.00 -0.35 -8.75
N HIS A 91 -4.21 0.44 -8.02
CA HIS A 91 -2.75 0.35 -8.02
C HIS A 91 -2.26 -0.25 -6.71
N SER A 92 -1.26 -1.11 -6.81
CA SER A 92 -0.56 -1.71 -5.69
C SER A 92 0.95 -1.71 -5.95
N VAL A 93 1.71 -2.39 -5.10
CA VAL A 93 3.16 -2.52 -5.20
C VAL A 93 3.50 -3.98 -5.44
N GLY A 94 4.33 -4.24 -6.45
CA GLY A 94 4.95 -5.54 -6.71
C GLY A 94 6.45 -5.51 -6.46
N GLU A 95 7.06 -6.66 -6.27
CA GLU A 95 8.52 -6.83 -6.24
C GLU A 95 8.99 -7.65 -7.44
N TRP A 96 10.00 -7.16 -8.16
CA TRP A 96 10.71 -8.01 -9.13
C TRP A 96 11.66 -8.96 -8.39
N LEU A 97 11.34 -10.25 -8.44
CA LEU A 97 12.11 -11.30 -7.80
C LEU A 97 12.84 -12.14 -8.85
N GLY A 98 14.13 -12.40 -8.63
CA GLY A 98 14.88 -13.34 -9.45
C GLY A 98 14.41 -14.77 -9.21
N VAL A 99 14.23 -15.56 -10.27
CA VAL A 99 13.74 -16.96 -10.21
C VAL A 99 14.60 -17.84 -9.30
N ASN A 100 15.91 -17.56 -9.20
CA ASN A 100 16.83 -18.27 -8.32
C ASN A 100 16.51 -18.13 -6.83
N ARG A 101 15.65 -17.20 -6.42
CA ARG A 101 15.16 -17.04 -5.05
C ARG A 101 14.02 -17.98 -4.70
N LEU A 102 13.33 -18.55 -5.69
CA LEU A 102 12.27 -19.54 -5.49
C LEU A 102 12.92 -20.92 -5.26
N LYS A 103 12.78 -21.48 -4.05
CA LYS A 103 13.49 -22.71 -3.65
C LYS A 103 12.60 -23.94 -3.60
N ASN A 104 11.33 -23.76 -3.27
CA ASN A 104 10.37 -24.84 -3.10
C ASN A 104 9.08 -24.57 -3.88
N SER A 105 8.19 -25.56 -3.87
CA SER A 105 6.86 -25.48 -4.52
C SER A 105 6.01 -24.34 -3.95
N GLU A 106 6.11 -24.08 -2.65
CA GLU A 106 5.36 -23.05 -1.93
C GLU A 106 5.77 -21.65 -2.36
N ASP A 107 7.06 -21.40 -2.57
CA ASP A 107 7.60 -20.13 -3.09
C ASP A 107 7.06 -19.87 -4.50
N ILE A 108 7.00 -20.90 -5.34
CA ILE A 108 6.44 -20.79 -6.68
C ILE A 108 4.94 -20.53 -6.61
N ALA A 109 4.21 -21.30 -5.80
CA ALA A 109 2.77 -21.16 -5.64
C ALA A 109 2.37 -19.77 -5.11
N SER A 110 3.13 -19.22 -4.16
CA SER A 110 2.91 -17.85 -3.65
C SER A 110 3.20 -16.76 -4.68
N CYS A 111 3.95 -17.07 -5.75
CA CYS A 111 4.19 -16.13 -6.83
C CYS A 111 3.10 -16.12 -7.92
N LEU A 112 2.20 -17.11 -7.93
CA LEU A 112 1.13 -17.22 -8.93
C LEU A 112 0.03 -16.20 -8.69
N TRP A 113 -0.46 -15.61 -9.77
CA TRP A 113 -1.51 -14.58 -9.74
C TRP A 113 -2.86 -15.20 -10.09
N ASN A 114 -3.86 -14.91 -9.28
CA ASN A 114 -5.23 -15.40 -9.45
C ASN A 114 -6.21 -14.22 -9.48
N TYR A 115 -7.28 -14.37 -10.24
CA TYR A 115 -8.39 -13.42 -10.20
C TYR A 115 -9.19 -13.63 -8.91
N LYS A 116 -9.40 -12.54 -8.16
CA LYS A 116 -10.27 -12.51 -6.99
C LYS A 116 -11.34 -11.46 -7.22
N TYR A 117 -12.59 -11.85 -7.00
CA TYR A 117 -13.74 -10.97 -7.06
C TYR A 117 -14.41 -10.91 -5.70
N ASP A 118 -14.63 -9.69 -5.20
CA ASP A 118 -15.33 -9.44 -3.94
C ASP A 118 -15.99 -8.07 -3.96
N ASP A 119 -17.32 -7.99 -3.79
CA ASP A 119 -18.09 -6.74 -3.68
C ASP A 119 -17.63 -5.57 -4.58
N GLY A 120 -17.59 -5.79 -5.90
CA GLY A 120 -17.18 -4.77 -6.87
C GLY A 120 -15.67 -4.54 -6.99
N TRP A 121 -14.85 -5.29 -6.26
CA TRP A 121 -13.41 -5.41 -6.50
C TRP A 121 -13.13 -6.50 -7.52
N TYR A 122 -12.49 -6.12 -8.62
CA TYR A 122 -12.04 -7.03 -9.67
C TYR A 122 -10.52 -7.06 -9.65
N LEU A 123 -9.95 -7.91 -8.81
CA LEU A 123 -8.52 -7.94 -8.53
C LEU A 123 -7.84 -9.14 -9.19
N CYS A 124 -6.58 -8.95 -9.52
CA CYS A 124 -5.62 -10.00 -9.80
C CYS A 124 -4.56 -9.89 -8.72
N GLN A 125 -4.40 -10.92 -7.89
CA GLN A 125 -3.48 -10.90 -6.76
C GLN A 125 -2.87 -12.27 -6.48
N GLN A 126 -1.77 -12.28 -5.74
CA GLN A 126 -1.13 -13.50 -5.26
C GLN A 126 -1.86 -14.03 -4.02
N THR A 127 -1.89 -15.36 -3.87
CA THR A 127 -2.56 -16.01 -2.74
C THR A 127 -1.81 -15.72 -1.44
N SER A 128 -2.50 -15.13 -0.46
CA SER A 128 -1.93 -14.91 0.87
C SER A 128 -2.06 -16.19 1.71
N GLU A 129 -1.18 -16.37 2.71
CA GLU A 129 -1.31 -17.50 3.66
C GLU A 129 -2.66 -17.50 4.38
N THR A 130 -3.29 -16.33 4.53
CA THR A 130 -4.62 -16.15 5.12
C THR A 130 -5.74 -16.72 4.24
N ASP A 131 -5.60 -16.73 2.92
CA ASP A 131 -6.59 -17.35 2.01
C ASP A 131 -6.48 -18.90 2.00
N ARG A 132 -5.42 -19.50 2.57
CA ARG A 132 -5.27 -20.97 2.61
C ARG A 132 -6.13 -21.63 3.68
N GLU A 133 -6.39 -20.94 4.80
CA GLU A 133 -7.20 -21.47 5.90
C GLU A 133 -8.68 -21.67 5.48
N ASP A 134 -9.22 -20.82 4.61
CA ASP A 134 -10.56 -20.99 4.04
C ASP A 134 -10.65 -22.22 3.11
N SER A 135 -9.55 -22.58 2.44
CA SER A 135 -9.49 -23.78 1.59
C SER A 135 -9.48 -25.10 2.38
N GLU A 136 -8.97 -25.08 3.61
CA GLU A 136 -9.00 -26.25 4.51
C GLU A 136 -10.41 -26.52 5.03
N LEU A 137 -11.21 -25.47 5.28
CA LEU A 137 -12.62 -25.59 5.64
C LEU A 137 -13.45 -26.14 4.47
N GLU A 138 -13.22 -25.69 3.23
CA GLU A 138 -13.88 -26.27 2.04
C GLU A 138 -13.51 -27.74 1.84
N GLN A 139 -12.24 -28.11 2.05
CA GLN A 139 -11.79 -29.50 1.98
C GLN A 139 -12.39 -30.37 3.09
N GLN A 140 -12.50 -29.85 4.32
CA GLN A 140 -13.19 -30.55 5.42
C GLN A 140 -14.68 -30.72 5.12
N VAL A 141 -15.35 -29.71 4.57
CA VAL A 141 -16.76 -29.80 4.16
C VAL A 141 -16.95 -30.85 3.07
N LEU A 142 -16.06 -30.92 2.07
CA LEU A 142 -16.06 -31.96 1.04
C LEU A 142 -15.92 -33.37 1.64
N THR A 143 -15.05 -33.56 2.64
CA THR A 143 -14.88 -34.86 3.33
C THR A 143 -16.05 -35.25 4.23
N LEU A 144 -16.90 -34.28 4.66
CA LEU A 144 -18.11 -34.56 5.44
C LEU A 144 -19.28 -35.06 4.59
N PHE A 145 -19.24 -34.85 3.27
CA PHE A 145 -20.31 -35.22 2.34
C PHE A 145 -19.97 -36.40 1.43
N ASP A 146 -18.92 -37.18 1.73
CA ASP A 146 -18.70 -38.46 1.08
C ASP A 146 -19.94 -39.36 1.30
N PRO A 147 -20.55 -39.92 0.23
CA PRO A 147 -21.74 -40.75 0.38
C PRO A 147 -21.41 -41.98 1.24
N ILE A 148 -22.21 -42.22 2.28
CA ILE A 148 -22.22 -43.50 3.00
C ILE A 148 -22.80 -44.55 2.05
N ASP A 149 -21.98 -45.06 1.14
CA ASP A 149 -22.28 -46.25 0.34
C ASP A 149 -21.15 -47.27 0.52
N GLU A 150 -21.04 -47.79 1.74
CA GLU A 150 -20.53 -49.14 2.00
C GLU A 150 -21.48 -49.83 2.99
N LEU A 151 -22.62 -50.29 2.47
CA LEU A 151 -23.46 -51.31 3.10
C LEU A 151 -24.26 -52.05 2.02
N VAL A 152 -23.55 -52.83 1.19
CA VAL A 152 -24.05 -54.08 0.58
C VAL A 152 -22.93 -55.10 0.57
#